data_AF-A0A439FA03-F1
#
_entry.id   AF-A0A439FA03-F1
#
_cell.length_a   1.000
_cell.length_b   1.000
_cell.length_c   1.000
_cell.angle_alpha   90.00
_cell.angle_beta   90.00
_cell.angle_gamma   90.00
#
_symmetry.space_group_name_H-M   'P 1'
#
loop_
_entity.id
_entity.type
_entity.pdbx_description
1 polymer ?
#
loop_
_entity_poly.entity_id
_entity_poly.type
_entity_poly.pdbx_seq_one_letter_code
_entity_poly.pdbx_strand_id
1 'polypeptide(L)'
;MAVAEALVLFISALVVAGAVALIALALRWRRKRRRARGSADPAGDYAPRTAWGPTSGKLNFSSFVFMDVDGDGTYGLTDRAMAGIAVRLFDEYGRFLASARTNPAGFANFTMALRRRRAAIRVPGTYRFSVSVPPGWRASGANENQLVRIVEASGSLVGLAGEGLPRPVGLTPRRLVSGRVPAAAAARLSVMGKGQVLESHALGAAFRFPLAEEADEVVIAGGGLDRRLALTAYPAELGLLAQGALEPDAVLVTIGFDDVTTRGLCKIPAGHAGLDWYNLNAMSRDHTKNSEGYVNGNVSGAYIAYTSSGHQAEFGRAKPFGFHSVMLTAAWRGSEGETALLESWLGAELVARDEITLSALAPVHYAPMLKAVTRVRLSTKHHWQMVLDDLVLAP
;
A
#
# COMPACT_ATOMS: atom_id res chain seq x y z
N MET A 1 -38.89 -30.45 -50.27
CA MET A 1 -38.94 -31.39 -49.12
C MET A 1 -37.87 -31.08 -48.07
N ALA A 2 -36.58 -31.02 -48.42
CA ALA A 2 -35.50 -30.84 -47.44
C ALA A 2 -35.59 -29.58 -46.55
N VAL A 3 -36.09 -28.45 -47.06
CA VAL A 3 -36.22 -27.19 -46.29
C VAL A 3 -37.33 -27.26 -45.23
N ALA A 4 -38.44 -27.97 -45.53
CA ALA A 4 -39.56 -28.12 -44.60
C ALA A 4 -39.20 -29.06 -43.44
N GLU A 5 -38.49 -30.14 -43.73
CA GLU A 5 -37.97 -31.05 -42.69
C GLU A 5 -36.94 -30.36 -41.78
N ALA A 6 -36.03 -29.57 -42.36
CA ALA A 6 -35.06 -28.78 -41.59
C ALA A 6 -35.75 -27.76 -40.66
N LEU A 7 -36.82 -27.11 -41.12
CA LEU A 7 -37.60 -26.17 -40.32
C LEU A 7 -38.35 -26.86 -39.17
N VAL A 8 -38.95 -28.03 -39.42
CA VAL A 8 -39.63 -28.83 -38.39
C VAL A 8 -38.66 -29.33 -37.33
N LEU A 9 -37.46 -29.79 -37.75
CA LEU A 9 -36.39 -30.19 -36.83
C LEU A 9 -35.90 -29.01 -35.97
N PHE A 10 -35.74 -27.83 -36.57
CA PHE A 10 -35.33 -26.62 -35.86
C PHE A 10 -36.38 -26.16 -34.82
N ILE A 11 -37.65 -26.13 -35.20
CA ILE A 11 -38.75 -25.78 -34.28
C ILE A 11 -38.86 -26.82 -33.15
N SER A 12 -38.75 -28.12 -33.46
CA SER A 12 -38.77 -29.19 -32.47
C SER A 12 -37.61 -29.06 -31.47
N ALA A 13 -36.41 -28.74 -31.96
CA ALA A 13 -35.24 -28.49 -31.11
C ALA A 13 -35.44 -27.29 -30.18
N LEU A 14 -36.05 -26.20 -30.67
CA LEU A 14 -36.38 -25.02 -29.85
C LEU A 14 -37.43 -25.32 -28.77
N VAL A 15 -38.46 -26.09 -29.10
CA VAL A 15 -39.50 -26.50 -28.13
C VAL A 15 -38.91 -27.40 -27.05
N VAL A 16 -38.07 -28.38 -27.43
CA VAL A 16 -37.37 -29.25 -26.47
C VAL A 16 -36.42 -28.43 -25.59
N ALA A 17 -35.65 -27.52 -26.18
CA ALA A 17 -34.76 -26.64 -25.42
C ALA A 17 -35.53 -25.74 -24.44
N GLY A 18 -36.67 -25.19 -24.87
CA GLY A 18 -37.56 -24.39 -24.02
C GLY A 18 -38.16 -25.19 -22.86
N ALA A 19 -38.63 -26.42 -23.12
CA ALA A 19 -39.14 -27.31 -22.09
C ALA A 19 -38.06 -27.71 -21.07
N VAL A 20 -36.86 -28.05 -21.54
CA VAL A 20 -35.71 -28.36 -20.67
C VAL A 20 -35.33 -27.14 -19.82
N ALA A 21 -35.34 -25.93 -20.38
CA ALA A 21 -35.07 -24.69 -19.65
C ALA A 21 -36.10 -24.41 -18.56
N LEU A 22 -37.40 -24.61 -18.85
CA LEU A 22 -38.48 -24.44 -17.87
C LEU A 22 -38.40 -25.46 -16.73
N ILE A 23 -38.10 -26.73 -17.05
CA ILE A 23 -37.87 -27.78 -16.04
C ILE A 23 -36.67 -27.40 -15.16
N ALA A 24 -35.57 -26.96 -15.76
CA ALA A 24 -34.38 -26.52 -15.02
C ALA A 24 -34.68 -25.33 -14.10
N LEU A 25 -35.47 -24.36 -14.57
CA LEU A 25 -35.90 -23.21 -13.78
C LEU A 25 -36.79 -23.63 -12.60
N ALA A 26 -37.79 -24.48 -12.83
CA ALA A 26 -38.67 -25.01 -11.80
C ALA A 26 -37.89 -25.80 -10.73
N LEU A 27 -36.95 -26.67 -11.14
CA LEU A 27 -36.08 -27.40 -10.23
C LEU A 27 -35.18 -26.47 -9.42
N ARG A 28 -34.64 -25.41 -10.03
CA ARG A 28 -33.83 -24.38 -9.35
C ARG A 28 -34.65 -23.64 -8.30
N TRP A 29 -35.89 -23.25 -8.64
CA TRP A 29 -36.80 -22.58 -7.71
C TRP A 29 -37.20 -23.50 -6.55
N ARG A 30 -37.50 -24.77 -6.81
CA ARG A 30 -37.80 -25.76 -5.77
C ARG A 30 -36.61 -25.98 -4.82
N ARG A 31 -35.38 -26.05 -5.33
CA ARG A 31 -34.16 -26.15 -4.50
C ARG A 31 -33.96 -24.89 -3.65
N LYS A 32 -34.17 -23.70 -4.23
CA LYS A 32 -34.07 -22.41 -3.52
C LYS A 32 -35.09 -22.32 -2.37
N ARG A 33 -36.36 -22.68 -2.61
CA ARG A 33 -37.41 -22.71 -1.59
C ARG A 33 -37.12 -23.72 -0.47
N ARG A 34 -36.59 -24.91 -0.80
CA ARG A 34 -36.19 -25.91 0.22
C ARG A 34 -35.06 -25.41 1.10
N ARG A 35 -34.02 -24.79 0.53
CA ARG A 35 -32.92 -24.21 1.31
C ARG A 35 -33.39 -23.05 2.20
N ALA A 36 -34.32 -22.24 1.72
CA ALA A 36 -34.85 -21.10 2.48
C ALA A 36 -35.78 -21.49 3.64
N ARG A 37 -36.37 -22.69 3.61
CA ARG A 37 -37.28 -23.16 4.66
C ARG A 37 -36.57 -23.77 5.88
N GLY A 38 -35.27 -24.07 5.78
CA GLY A 38 -34.53 -24.70 6.87
C GLY A 38 -35.13 -26.04 7.31
N SER A 39 -34.67 -26.53 8.46
CA SER A 39 -35.38 -27.53 9.25
C SER A 39 -36.26 -26.80 10.28
N ALA A 40 -37.44 -27.34 10.61
CA ALA A 40 -38.23 -26.85 11.74
C ALA A 40 -37.75 -27.43 13.09
N ASP A 41 -36.86 -28.43 13.03
CA ASP A 41 -36.25 -29.06 14.19
C ASP A 41 -34.97 -28.31 14.60
N PRO A 42 -34.97 -27.59 15.73
CA PRO A 42 -33.82 -26.82 16.18
C PRO A 42 -32.65 -27.70 16.63
N ALA A 43 -32.86 -29.01 16.87
CA ALA A 43 -31.78 -29.93 17.23
C ALA A 43 -30.73 -30.05 16.10
N GLY A 44 -31.11 -29.75 14.86
CA GLY A 44 -30.23 -29.75 13.69
C GLY A 44 -29.42 -28.47 13.48
N ASP A 45 -29.80 -27.34 14.09
CA ASP A 45 -29.24 -26.02 13.77
C ASP A 45 -27.78 -25.87 14.22
N TYR A 46 -27.42 -26.55 15.30
CA TYR A 46 -26.06 -26.59 15.87
C TYR A 46 -25.48 -28.01 15.91
N ALA A 47 -26.07 -28.94 15.17
CA ALA A 47 -25.64 -30.34 15.17
C ALA A 47 -24.16 -30.45 14.76
N PRO A 48 -23.31 -31.13 15.55
CA PRO A 48 -21.93 -31.35 15.19
C PRO A 48 -21.81 -32.09 13.86
N ARG A 49 -20.84 -31.66 13.04
CA ARG A 49 -20.56 -32.33 11.77
C ARG A 49 -19.92 -33.69 12.04
N THR A 50 -20.55 -34.75 11.53
CA THR A 50 -20.03 -36.13 11.62
C THR A 50 -19.37 -36.61 10.32
N ALA A 51 -19.79 -36.09 9.17
CA ALA A 51 -19.24 -36.43 7.86
C ALA A 51 -18.27 -35.35 7.35
N TRP A 52 -16.96 -35.62 7.41
CA TRP A 52 -15.89 -34.66 7.15
C TRP A 52 -15.40 -34.57 5.69
N GLY A 53 -16.18 -35.01 4.70
CA GLY A 53 -15.76 -34.95 3.29
C GLY A 53 -15.63 -33.54 2.68
N PRO A 54 -14.95 -33.40 1.53
CA PRO A 54 -14.83 -32.12 0.85
C PRO A 54 -16.19 -31.63 0.36
N THR A 55 -16.41 -30.34 0.51
CA THR A 55 -17.63 -29.66 0.03
C THR A 55 -17.44 -29.14 -1.40
N SER A 56 -18.47 -28.53 -1.97
CA SER A 56 -18.32 -27.73 -3.20
C SER A 56 -17.68 -26.36 -2.97
N GLY A 57 -17.18 -26.10 -1.75
CA GLY A 57 -16.55 -24.84 -1.35
C GLY A 57 -15.20 -24.60 -2.02
N LYS A 58 -14.59 -23.47 -1.66
CA LYS A 58 -13.21 -23.12 -1.99
C LYS A 58 -12.55 -22.49 -0.76
N LEU A 59 -11.23 -22.55 -0.72
CA LEU A 59 -10.41 -21.84 0.26
C LEU A 59 -9.48 -20.88 -0.48
N ASN A 60 -9.11 -19.78 0.15
CA ASN A 60 -8.02 -18.93 -0.30
C ASN A 60 -6.75 -19.39 0.41
N PHE A 61 -5.80 -19.93 -0.34
CA PHE A 61 -4.47 -20.25 0.13
C PHE A 61 -3.57 -19.08 -0.27
N SER A 62 -2.97 -18.41 0.70
CA SER A 62 -2.51 -17.03 0.51
C SER A 62 -1.05 -16.84 0.86
N SER A 63 -0.40 -15.92 0.15
CA SER A 63 0.89 -15.35 0.53
C SER A 63 0.66 -13.97 1.13
N PHE A 64 1.37 -13.65 2.21
CA PHE A 64 1.29 -12.36 2.90
C PHE A 64 2.56 -11.56 2.67
N VAL A 65 2.41 -10.28 2.29
CA VAL A 65 3.51 -9.36 2.04
C VAL A 65 3.35 -8.12 2.91
N PHE A 66 4.45 -7.68 3.51
CA PHE A 66 4.49 -6.51 4.39
C PHE A 66 5.68 -5.61 4.06
N MET A 67 5.55 -4.35 4.46
CA MET A 67 6.60 -3.34 4.46
C MET A 67 7.39 -3.63 5.73
N ASP A 68 8.63 -4.07 5.52
CA ASP A 68 9.55 -4.40 6.60
C ASP A 68 10.32 -3.13 6.96
N VAL A 69 9.88 -2.50 8.04
CA VAL A 69 10.29 -1.15 8.45
C VAL A 69 11.65 -1.19 9.14
N ASP A 70 11.91 -2.21 9.95
CA ASP A 70 13.20 -2.37 10.65
C ASP A 70 14.19 -3.26 9.89
N GLY A 71 13.74 -3.96 8.85
CA GLY A 71 14.57 -4.73 7.93
C GLY A 71 14.93 -6.14 8.42
N ASP A 72 14.27 -6.63 9.48
CA ASP A 72 14.66 -7.89 10.14
C ASP A 72 14.11 -9.17 9.45
N GLY A 73 13.26 -9.02 8.43
CA GLY A 73 12.64 -10.11 7.68
C GLY A 73 11.44 -10.76 8.36
N THR A 74 11.01 -10.27 9.51
CA THR A 74 9.94 -10.81 10.35
C THR A 74 8.82 -9.79 10.52
N TYR A 75 7.56 -10.22 10.35
CA TYR A 75 6.44 -9.31 10.51
C TYR A 75 6.23 -8.91 11.99
N GLY A 76 6.63 -7.70 12.34
CA GLY A 76 6.59 -7.11 13.68
C GLY A 76 5.46 -6.09 13.90
N LEU A 77 5.49 -5.43 15.07
CA LEU A 77 4.48 -4.42 15.47
C LEU A 77 4.62 -3.10 14.71
N THR A 78 5.83 -2.79 14.25
CA THR A 78 6.20 -1.60 13.48
C THR A 78 5.86 -1.74 11.99
N ASP A 79 5.68 -2.97 11.52
CA ASP A 79 5.46 -3.28 10.11
C ASP A 79 4.01 -3.08 9.66
N ARG A 80 3.87 -2.90 8.34
CA ARG A 80 2.57 -2.65 7.71
C ARG A 80 2.32 -3.65 6.59
N ALA A 81 1.11 -4.21 6.56
CA ALA A 81 0.67 -5.00 5.41
C ALA A 81 0.75 -4.16 4.13
N MET A 82 1.30 -4.73 3.05
CA MET A 82 1.43 -4.00 1.78
C MET A 82 0.33 -4.36 0.80
N ALA A 83 -0.33 -3.33 0.28
CA ALA A 83 -1.30 -3.48 -0.78
C ALA A 83 -0.62 -3.51 -2.15
N GLY A 84 -1.10 -4.43 -2.97
CA GLY A 84 -0.85 -4.46 -4.37
C GLY A 84 0.38 -5.19 -4.89
N ILE A 85 1.20 -5.77 -4.03
CA ILE A 85 2.36 -6.54 -4.47
C ILE A 85 1.92 -7.77 -5.27
N ALA A 86 2.54 -8.00 -6.42
CA ALA A 86 2.22 -9.14 -7.28
C ALA A 86 2.88 -10.42 -6.76
N VAL A 87 2.08 -11.48 -6.61
CA VAL A 87 2.54 -12.82 -6.27
C VAL A 87 2.17 -13.76 -7.41
N ARG A 88 3.12 -14.60 -7.84
CA ARG A 88 2.94 -15.63 -8.86
C ARG A 88 2.98 -17.01 -8.23
N LEU A 89 2.14 -17.90 -8.73
CA LEU A 89 2.07 -19.30 -8.34
C LEU A 89 2.54 -20.17 -9.50
N PHE A 90 3.45 -21.10 -9.20
CA PHE A 90 3.94 -22.10 -10.14
C PHE A 90 3.71 -23.51 -9.57
N ASP A 91 3.59 -24.51 -10.45
CA ASP A 91 3.63 -25.92 -10.04
C ASP A 91 5.07 -26.42 -9.82
N GLU A 92 5.19 -27.70 -9.46
CA GLU A 92 6.47 -28.37 -9.17
C GLU A 92 7.44 -28.41 -10.36
N TYR A 93 6.93 -28.28 -11.59
CA TYR A 93 7.74 -28.25 -12.80
C TYR A 93 8.10 -26.83 -13.23
N GLY A 94 7.75 -25.82 -12.41
CA GLY A 94 8.01 -24.42 -12.69
C GLY A 94 7.06 -23.78 -13.70
N ARG A 95 5.97 -24.45 -14.09
CA ARG A 95 4.96 -23.87 -14.98
C ARG A 95 4.11 -22.86 -14.22
N PHE A 96 3.90 -21.69 -14.82
CA PHE A 96 3.03 -20.65 -14.27
C PHE A 96 1.57 -21.11 -14.23
N LEU A 97 0.93 -20.97 -13.07
CA LEU A 97 -0.47 -21.34 -12.86
C LEU A 97 -1.39 -20.13 -12.75
N ALA A 98 -1.00 -19.14 -11.94
CA ALA A 98 -1.81 -17.99 -11.63
C ALA A 98 -0.98 -16.83 -11.05
N SER A 99 -1.55 -15.64 -11.05
CA SER A 99 -1.03 -14.50 -10.28
C SER A 99 -2.15 -13.82 -9.50
N ALA A 100 -1.80 -13.24 -8.37
CA ALA A 100 -2.67 -12.43 -7.55
C ALA A 100 -1.91 -11.20 -7.05
N ARG A 101 -2.62 -10.14 -6.70
CA ARG A 101 -2.04 -8.97 -6.03
C ARG A 101 -2.51 -8.95 -4.58
N THR A 102 -1.66 -8.49 -3.68
CA THR A 102 -2.03 -8.33 -2.27
C THR A 102 -3.16 -7.32 -2.13
N ASN A 103 -4.13 -7.62 -1.26
CA ASN A 103 -5.22 -6.73 -0.90
C ASN A 103 -4.76 -5.69 0.17
N PRO A 104 -5.62 -4.78 0.65
CA PRO A 104 -5.27 -3.84 1.73
C PRO A 104 -4.77 -4.49 3.02
N ALA A 105 -5.07 -5.76 3.24
CA ALA A 105 -4.60 -6.54 4.39
C ALA A 105 -3.33 -7.37 4.06
N GLY A 106 -2.64 -7.12 2.94
CA GLY A 106 -1.37 -7.77 2.62
C GLY A 106 -1.47 -9.16 1.98
N PHE A 107 -2.68 -9.69 1.75
CA PHE A 107 -2.86 -11.07 1.27
C PHE A 107 -3.05 -11.17 -0.24
N ALA A 108 -2.18 -11.92 -0.91
CA ALA A 108 -2.39 -12.41 -2.27
C ALA A 108 -3.05 -13.80 -2.22
N ASN A 109 -4.30 -13.88 -2.67
CA ASN A 109 -5.16 -15.04 -2.45
C ASN A 109 -5.23 -15.95 -3.68
N PHE A 110 -4.88 -17.24 -3.53
CA PHE A 110 -5.03 -18.25 -4.58
C PHE A 110 -6.12 -19.24 -4.22
N THR A 111 -7.05 -19.47 -5.14
CA THR A 111 -8.14 -20.41 -4.87
C THR A 111 -7.66 -21.86 -4.86
N MET A 112 -7.95 -22.58 -3.77
CA MET A 112 -7.62 -23.99 -3.59
C MET A 112 -8.91 -24.83 -3.46
N ALA A 113 -9.04 -25.85 -4.32
CA ALA A 113 -10.07 -26.88 -4.19
C ALA A 113 -9.87 -28.04 -5.17
N LEU A 114 -9.92 -29.27 -4.65
CA LEU A 114 -9.79 -30.51 -5.42
C LEU A 114 -10.88 -30.63 -6.52
N ARG A 115 -12.13 -30.31 -6.17
CA ARG A 115 -13.31 -30.50 -7.04
C ARG A 115 -13.65 -29.31 -7.93
N ARG A 116 -12.90 -28.20 -7.86
CA ARG A 116 -13.22 -26.96 -8.60
C ARG A 116 -12.29 -26.75 -9.77
N ARG A 117 -12.81 -26.88 -11.00
CA ARG A 117 -12.01 -26.77 -12.24
C ARG A 117 -11.21 -25.47 -12.40
N ARG A 118 -11.74 -24.35 -11.88
CA ARG A 118 -11.11 -23.02 -11.97
C ARG A 118 -10.24 -22.67 -10.75
N ALA A 119 -10.05 -23.59 -9.79
CA ALA A 119 -9.11 -23.34 -8.70
C ALA A 119 -7.68 -23.34 -9.24
N ALA A 120 -6.82 -22.49 -8.69
CA ALA A 120 -5.41 -22.42 -9.06
C ALA A 120 -4.64 -23.63 -8.50
N ILE A 121 -4.99 -24.06 -7.29
CA ILE A 121 -4.44 -25.24 -6.62
C ILE A 121 -5.51 -26.33 -6.59
N ARG A 122 -5.26 -27.44 -7.29
CA ARG A 122 -6.26 -28.49 -7.52
C ARG A 122 -5.79 -29.90 -7.22
N VAL A 123 -4.49 -30.12 -7.19
CA VAL A 123 -3.90 -31.43 -6.96
C VAL A 123 -2.86 -31.33 -5.85
N PRO A 124 -2.63 -32.40 -5.08
CA PRO A 124 -1.45 -32.50 -4.23
C PRO A 124 -0.17 -32.30 -5.05
N GLY A 125 0.87 -31.78 -4.41
CA GLY A 125 2.15 -31.50 -5.03
C GLY A 125 2.86 -30.33 -4.37
N THR A 126 4.05 -30.02 -4.84
CA THR A 126 4.82 -28.87 -4.38
C THR A 126 4.52 -27.66 -5.28
N TYR A 127 4.23 -26.52 -4.66
CA TYR A 127 3.93 -25.28 -5.37
C TYR A 127 4.93 -24.20 -4.98
N ARG A 128 5.36 -23.40 -5.95
CA ARG A 128 6.22 -22.24 -5.71
C ARG A 128 5.41 -20.96 -5.70
N PHE A 129 5.45 -20.25 -4.58
CA PHE A 129 4.96 -18.88 -4.45
C PHE A 129 6.13 -17.93 -4.68
N SER A 130 5.94 -16.93 -5.54
CA SER A 130 6.99 -15.99 -5.94
C SER A 130 6.47 -14.56 -5.84
N VAL A 131 6.94 -13.82 -4.85
CA VAL A 131 6.66 -12.41 -4.64
C VAL A 131 7.50 -11.58 -5.59
N SER A 132 6.87 -10.64 -6.29
CA SER A 132 7.57 -9.71 -7.17
C SER A 132 8.16 -8.59 -6.35
N VAL A 133 9.48 -8.59 -6.17
CA VAL A 133 10.21 -7.48 -5.56
C VAL A 133 10.20 -6.30 -6.53
N PRO A 134 9.65 -5.12 -6.15
CA PRO A 134 9.64 -3.96 -7.03
C PRO A 134 11.06 -3.45 -7.35
N PRO A 135 11.26 -2.75 -8.48
CA PRO A 135 12.56 -2.15 -8.79
C PRO A 135 13.04 -1.21 -7.68
N GLY A 136 14.29 -1.39 -7.25
CA GLY A 136 14.86 -0.60 -6.16
C GLY A 136 14.43 -1.06 -4.77
N TRP A 137 13.80 -2.22 -4.61
CA TRP A 137 13.48 -2.84 -3.33
C TRP A 137 14.30 -4.11 -3.11
N ARG A 138 14.30 -4.62 -1.88
CA ARG A 138 14.81 -5.95 -1.53
C ARG A 138 13.77 -6.74 -0.73
N ALA A 139 13.84 -8.06 -0.80
CA ALA A 139 13.16 -8.95 0.14
C ALA A 139 14.11 -9.18 1.33
N SER A 140 13.80 -8.60 2.48
CA SER A 140 14.65 -8.61 3.68
C SER A 140 14.94 -10.01 4.19
N GLY A 141 13.93 -10.88 4.19
CA GLY A 141 14.07 -12.29 4.58
C GLY A 141 14.64 -13.23 3.51
N ALA A 142 15.01 -12.73 2.32
CA ALA A 142 15.44 -13.53 1.16
C ALA A 142 14.52 -14.74 0.85
N ASN A 143 13.23 -14.56 1.11
CA ASN A 143 12.19 -15.60 1.03
C ASN A 143 11.08 -15.23 0.04
N GLU A 144 11.38 -14.39 -0.95
CA GLU A 144 10.42 -14.00 -1.97
C GLU A 144 9.99 -15.19 -2.84
N ASN A 145 10.81 -16.24 -2.92
CA ASN A 145 10.49 -17.50 -3.56
C ASN A 145 10.37 -18.62 -2.51
N GLN A 146 9.18 -19.22 -2.37
CA GLN A 146 8.92 -20.25 -1.35
C GLN A 146 8.25 -21.47 -1.96
N LEU A 147 8.73 -22.66 -1.58
CA LEU A 147 8.10 -23.93 -1.93
C LEU A 147 7.18 -24.36 -0.78
N VAL A 148 5.94 -24.70 -1.11
CA VAL A 148 4.95 -25.20 -0.14
C VAL A 148 4.35 -26.49 -0.68
N ARG A 149 4.35 -27.53 0.16
CA ARG A 149 3.76 -28.81 -0.16
C ARG A 149 2.28 -28.83 0.19
N ILE A 150 1.47 -29.18 -0.80
CA ILE A 150 0.03 -29.40 -0.68
C ILE A 150 -0.22 -30.90 -0.73
N VAL A 151 -0.96 -31.41 0.24
CA VAL A 151 -1.30 -32.83 0.37
C VAL A 151 -2.78 -33.06 0.16
N GLU A 152 -3.14 -34.30 -0.20
CA GLU A 152 -4.53 -34.71 -0.17
C GLU A 152 -5.03 -34.76 1.27
N ALA A 153 -6.19 -34.14 1.51
CA ALA A 153 -6.82 -34.14 2.82
C ALA A 153 -8.32 -34.32 2.63
N SER A 154 -8.75 -35.57 2.47
CA SER A 154 -10.15 -35.94 2.22
C SER A 154 -11.11 -35.50 3.33
N GLY A 155 -10.60 -35.32 4.56
CA GLY A 155 -11.32 -34.74 5.70
C GLY A 155 -11.46 -33.20 5.69
N SER A 156 -10.82 -32.50 4.74
CA SER A 156 -10.79 -31.04 4.71
C SER A 156 -11.95 -30.45 3.91
N LEU A 157 -12.25 -29.16 4.14
CA LEU A 157 -13.31 -28.43 3.45
C LEU A 157 -13.25 -28.55 1.92
N VAL A 158 -12.03 -28.66 1.37
CA VAL A 158 -11.75 -28.57 -0.07
C VAL A 158 -10.98 -29.78 -0.62
N GLY A 159 -10.73 -30.80 0.20
CA GLY A 159 -10.04 -32.05 -0.20
C GLY A 159 -8.52 -31.93 -0.26
N LEU A 160 -7.97 -30.79 0.11
CA LEU A 160 -6.55 -30.46 0.10
C LEU A 160 -6.18 -29.73 1.39
N ALA A 161 -4.92 -29.84 1.81
CA ALA A 161 -4.33 -29.06 2.88
C ALA A 161 -2.88 -28.73 2.55
N GLY A 162 -2.36 -27.59 2.99
CA GLY A 162 -0.92 -27.34 2.98
C GLY A 162 -0.28 -27.92 4.24
N GLU A 163 0.94 -28.44 4.12
CA GLU A 163 1.77 -28.79 5.29
C GLU A 163 2.16 -27.55 6.11
N GLY A 164 2.07 -26.37 5.49
CA GLY A 164 2.16 -25.06 6.11
C GLY A 164 1.63 -23.99 5.15
N LEU A 165 1.67 -22.73 5.58
CA LEU A 165 1.45 -21.58 4.70
C LEU A 165 2.79 -21.00 4.23
N PRO A 166 2.83 -20.26 3.10
CA PRO A 166 3.97 -19.42 2.80
C PRO A 166 4.25 -18.50 3.99
N ARG A 167 5.52 -18.39 4.39
CA ARG A 167 5.96 -17.44 5.40
C ARG A 167 5.72 -16.00 4.90
N PRO A 168 5.43 -15.04 5.80
CA PRO A 168 5.42 -13.62 5.47
C PRO A 168 6.67 -13.20 4.68
N VAL A 169 6.49 -12.37 3.66
CA VAL A 169 7.60 -11.79 2.87
C VAL A 169 7.69 -10.31 3.16
N GLY A 170 8.78 -9.91 3.81
CA GLY A 170 9.11 -8.51 4.08
C GLY A 170 9.75 -7.87 2.86
N LEU A 171 9.31 -6.67 2.51
CA LEU A 171 9.92 -5.85 1.48
C LEU A 171 10.39 -4.52 2.07
N THR A 172 11.62 -4.13 1.72
CA THR A 172 12.19 -2.86 2.15
C THR A 172 12.66 -2.07 0.91
N PRO A 173 12.26 -0.79 0.76
CA PRO A 173 12.77 0.04 -0.31
C PRO A 173 14.26 0.33 -0.11
N ARG A 174 14.97 0.58 -1.20
CA ARG A 174 16.32 1.14 -1.10
C ARG A 174 16.23 2.53 -0.48
N ARG A 175 16.93 2.72 0.64
CA ARG A 175 17.06 4.01 1.29
C ARG A 175 18.03 4.89 0.50
N LEU A 176 17.63 6.14 0.31
CA LEU A 176 18.42 7.16 -0.35
C LEU A 176 18.10 8.52 0.26
N VAL A 177 19.06 9.43 0.21
CA VAL A 177 18.86 10.85 0.49
C VAL A 177 19.15 11.65 -0.77
N SER A 178 18.25 12.56 -1.13
CA SER A 178 18.43 13.48 -2.26
C SER A 178 18.05 14.91 -1.89
N GLY A 179 18.51 15.85 -2.71
CA GLY A 179 18.23 17.26 -2.56
C GLY A 179 18.98 18.12 -3.57
N ARG A 180 18.78 19.43 -3.45
CA ARG A 180 19.41 20.45 -4.29
C ARG A 180 20.02 21.54 -3.41
N VAL A 181 21.10 22.13 -3.88
CA VAL A 181 21.82 23.20 -3.19
C VAL A 181 21.74 24.47 -4.03
N PRO A 182 21.47 25.65 -3.44
CA PRO A 182 21.57 26.92 -4.15
C PRO A 182 22.97 27.12 -4.75
N ALA A 183 23.04 27.77 -5.92
CA ALA A 183 24.31 28.05 -6.55
C ALA A 183 25.25 28.81 -5.59
N ALA A 184 26.52 28.41 -5.55
CA ALA A 184 27.59 28.98 -4.72
C ALA A 184 27.61 28.64 -3.21
N ALA A 185 26.72 27.80 -2.68
CA ALA A 185 26.82 27.35 -1.29
C ALA A 185 27.76 26.14 -1.15
N ALA A 186 28.85 26.30 -0.39
CA ALA A 186 29.74 25.21 -0.02
C ALA A 186 29.20 24.51 1.25
N ALA A 187 28.65 23.31 1.07
CA ALA A 187 28.12 22.49 2.16
C ALA A 187 28.55 21.03 2.01
N ARG A 188 28.57 20.31 3.13
CA ARG A 188 28.88 18.89 3.20
C ARG A 188 27.70 18.16 3.83
N LEU A 189 27.37 16.98 3.30
CA LEU A 189 26.43 16.05 3.92
C LEU A 189 27.21 14.87 4.50
N SER A 190 27.00 14.60 5.78
CA SER A 190 27.52 13.45 6.50
C SER A 190 26.38 12.48 6.78
N VAL A 191 26.55 11.22 6.40
CA VAL A 191 25.64 10.13 6.77
C VAL A 191 26.14 9.55 8.08
N MET A 192 25.25 9.45 9.07
CA MET A 192 25.56 9.01 10.42
C MET A 192 24.94 7.64 10.70
N GLY A 193 25.58 6.88 11.58
CA GLY A 193 25.05 5.66 12.17
C GLY A 193 25.46 5.58 13.64
N LYS A 194 24.49 5.57 14.56
CA LYS A 194 24.71 5.50 16.02
C LYS A 194 25.71 6.54 16.54
N GLY A 195 25.61 7.76 15.99
CA GLY A 195 26.47 8.90 16.35
C GLY A 195 27.87 8.90 15.70
N GLN A 196 28.19 7.93 14.84
CA GLN A 196 29.44 7.90 14.08
C GLN A 196 29.20 8.30 12.61
N VAL A 197 30.16 9.03 12.03
CA VAL A 197 30.12 9.36 10.60
C VAL A 197 30.45 8.09 9.80
N LEU A 198 29.50 7.62 8.99
CA LEU A 198 29.68 6.49 8.07
C LEU A 198 30.31 6.97 6.76
N GLU A 199 29.75 8.05 6.20
CA GLU A 199 30.19 8.64 4.93
C GLU A 199 30.07 10.15 4.97
N SER A 200 30.81 10.85 4.10
CA SER A 200 30.71 12.30 3.94
C SER A 200 30.94 12.72 2.51
N HIS A 201 30.04 13.57 2.01
CA HIS A 201 29.99 13.99 0.61
C HIS A 201 29.95 15.52 0.53
N ALA A 202 30.80 16.11 -0.30
CA ALA A 202 30.63 17.51 -0.68
C ALA A 202 29.37 17.64 -1.54
N LEU A 203 28.53 18.64 -1.26
CA LEU A 203 27.28 18.80 -1.99
C LEU A 203 27.50 19.56 -3.30
N GLY A 204 27.09 18.94 -4.41
CA GLY A 204 26.92 19.62 -5.69
C GLY A 204 25.55 20.30 -5.81
N ALA A 205 25.29 20.92 -6.96
CA ALA A 205 24.01 21.62 -7.21
C ALA A 205 22.77 20.72 -7.03
N ALA A 206 22.90 19.43 -7.36
CA ALA A 206 21.96 18.38 -7.01
C ALA A 206 22.73 17.18 -6.50
N PHE A 207 22.16 16.43 -5.56
CA PHE A 207 22.79 15.25 -4.99
C PHE A 207 21.77 14.13 -4.76
N ARG A 208 22.28 12.90 -4.80
CA ARG A 208 21.52 11.68 -4.51
C ARG A 208 22.49 10.60 -4.04
N PHE A 209 22.41 10.24 -2.77
CA PHE A 209 23.28 9.24 -2.17
C PHE A 209 22.46 8.06 -1.66
N PRO A 210 22.88 6.81 -1.92
CA PRO A 210 22.31 5.67 -1.23
C PRO A 210 22.65 5.76 0.26
N LEU A 211 21.76 5.24 1.10
CA LEU A 211 21.97 5.14 2.55
C LEU A 211 22.27 3.70 2.92
N ALA A 212 23.26 3.51 3.79
CA ALA A 212 23.54 2.22 4.41
C ALA A 212 22.38 1.77 5.33
N GLU A 213 22.32 0.50 5.67
CA GLU A 213 21.23 -0.05 6.49
C GLU A 213 21.28 0.51 7.91
N GLU A 214 22.48 0.62 8.47
CA GLU A 214 22.79 1.17 9.78
C GLU A 214 22.67 2.70 9.87
N ALA A 215 22.44 3.40 8.75
CA ALA A 215 22.33 4.85 8.75
C ALA A 215 21.05 5.29 9.49
N ASP A 216 21.17 6.21 10.44
CA ASP A 216 20.07 6.68 11.28
C ASP A 216 19.88 8.20 11.25
N GLU A 217 20.86 8.96 10.78
CA GLU A 217 20.78 10.41 10.67
C GLU A 217 21.59 10.92 9.45
N VAL A 218 21.16 12.05 8.87
CA VAL A 218 22.01 12.87 8.00
C VAL A 218 22.24 14.24 8.62
N VAL A 219 23.48 14.71 8.53
CA VAL A 219 23.91 16.01 9.01
C VAL A 219 24.44 16.80 7.82
N ILE A 220 23.87 17.98 7.56
CA ILE A 220 24.43 18.94 6.61
C ILE A 220 25.14 20.02 7.41
N ALA A 221 26.33 20.40 6.97
CA ALA A 221 27.12 21.45 7.58
C ALA A 221 27.73 22.40 6.53
N GLY A 222 27.78 23.69 6.86
CA GLY A 222 28.41 24.74 6.06
C GLY A 222 27.45 25.52 5.16
N GLY A 223 27.92 26.69 4.70
CA GLY A 223 27.19 27.54 3.76
C GLY A 223 25.90 28.18 4.31
N GLY A 224 25.67 28.15 5.63
CA GLY A 224 24.41 28.54 6.25
C GLY A 224 23.29 27.52 6.03
N LEU A 225 23.66 26.29 5.60
CA LEU A 225 22.74 25.21 5.30
C LEU A 225 22.70 24.13 6.39
N ASP A 226 23.19 24.43 7.59
CA ASP A 226 23.35 23.47 8.66
C ASP A 226 22.00 22.90 9.12
N ARG A 227 21.85 21.57 9.13
CA ARG A 227 20.62 20.89 9.62
C ARG A 227 20.88 19.42 9.90
N ARG A 228 19.99 18.79 10.67
CA ARG A 228 20.04 17.36 11.00
C ARG A 228 18.68 16.73 10.73
N LEU A 229 18.67 15.56 10.12
CA LEU A 229 17.44 14.79 9.87
C LEU A 229 17.64 13.35 10.35
N ALA A 230 16.83 12.94 11.32
CA ALA A 230 16.68 11.53 11.65
C ALA A 230 16.06 10.79 10.45
N LEU A 231 16.73 9.74 10.00
CA LEU A 231 16.32 8.97 8.85
C LEU A 231 15.24 7.96 9.23
N THR A 232 14.33 7.71 8.29
CA THR A 232 13.32 6.65 8.41
C THR A 232 13.69 5.44 7.54
N ALA A 233 12.81 4.44 7.52
CA ALA A 233 12.91 3.30 6.60
C ALA A 233 12.68 3.68 5.12
N TYR A 234 12.24 4.92 4.86
CA TYR A 234 11.85 5.39 3.54
C TYR A 234 12.92 6.29 2.90
N PRO A 235 12.90 6.46 1.57
CA PRO A 235 13.67 7.49 0.88
C PRO A 235 13.43 8.89 1.46
N ALA A 236 14.48 9.69 1.61
CA ALA A 236 14.41 11.07 2.08
C ALA A 236 14.70 12.05 0.93
N GLU A 237 13.89 13.10 0.81
CA GLU A 237 14.08 14.18 -0.15
C GLU A 237 14.08 15.51 0.59
N LEU A 238 15.23 16.18 0.56
CA LEU A 238 15.49 17.42 1.29
C LEU A 238 15.03 18.67 0.52
N GLY A 239 14.61 18.50 -0.74
CA GLY A 239 14.22 19.61 -1.61
C GLY A 239 15.39 20.54 -1.91
N LEU A 240 15.08 21.79 -2.25
CA LEU A 240 16.07 22.85 -2.34
C LEU A 240 16.42 23.34 -0.92
N LEU A 241 17.67 23.11 -0.51
CA LEU A 241 18.15 23.57 0.79
C LEU A 241 18.09 25.09 0.88
N ALA A 242 17.19 25.60 1.72
CA ALA A 242 17.07 27.03 2.01
C ALA A 242 18.11 27.48 3.05
N GLN A 243 18.48 28.75 3.00
CA GLN A 243 19.28 29.42 4.04
C GLN A 243 18.55 29.42 5.38
N GLY A 244 19.30 29.20 6.46
CA GLY A 244 18.75 29.05 7.79
C GLY A 244 18.09 27.69 7.98
N ALA A 245 17.98 27.29 9.25
CA ALA A 245 17.39 26.02 9.65
C ALA A 245 16.46 26.21 10.82
N LEU A 246 15.63 25.20 11.06
CA LEU A 246 15.01 25.02 12.36
C LEU A 246 16.11 24.91 13.41
N GLU A 247 15.86 25.50 14.58
CA GLU A 247 16.79 25.35 15.71
C GLU A 247 16.95 23.85 16.02
N PRO A 248 18.16 23.36 16.32
CA PRO A 248 18.39 21.92 16.53
C PRO A 248 17.53 21.29 17.63
N ASP A 249 17.08 22.09 18.59
CA ASP A 249 16.24 21.74 19.73
C ASP A 249 14.80 22.26 19.58
N ALA A 250 14.40 22.68 18.36
CA ALA A 250 13.03 23.09 18.09
C ALA A 250 12.04 21.99 18.49
N VAL A 251 11.00 22.37 19.24
CA VAL A 251 9.92 21.46 19.59
C VAL A 251 9.16 21.10 18.31
N LEU A 252 9.14 19.80 17.99
CA LEU A 252 8.42 19.27 16.84
C LEU A 252 7.09 18.65 17.27
N VAL A 253 6.06 18.89 16.45
CA VAL A 253 4.71 18.31 16.61
C VAL A 253 4.37 17.52 15.36
N THR A 254 3.97 16.27 15.54
CA THR A 254 3.51 15.37 14.46
C THR A 254 1.98 15.34 14.40
N ILE A 255 1.43 15.47 13.20
CA ILE A 255 0.00 15.34 12.91
C ILE A 255 -0.21 14.05 12.09
N GLY A 256 -0.83 13.03 12.71
CA GLY A 256 -1.13 11.72 12.10
C GLY A 256 -2.59 11.51 11.67
N PHE A 257 -3.45 12.52 11.85
CA PHE A 257 -4.85 12.56 11.38
C PHE A 257 -5.85 11.55 12.00
N ASP A 258 -5.43 10.65 12.89
CA ASP A 258 -6.32 9.70 13.59
C ASP A 258 -7.39 10.38 14.46
N ASP A 259 -7.09 11.58 14.97
CA ASP A 259 -7.97 12.36 15.84
C ASP A 259 -8.97 13.22 15.06
N VAL A 260 -8.87 13.27 13.72
CA VAL A 260 -9.81 14.02 12.87
C VAL A 260 -11.17 13.33 12.79
N THR A 261 -11.18 11.99 12.71
CA THR A 261 -12.41 11.24 12.48
C THR A 261 -12.28 9.80 12.96
N THR A 262 -13.33 9.28 13.59
CA THR A 262 -13.52 7.84 13.83
C THR A 262 -14.34 7.16 12.72
N ARG A 263 -14.82 7.95 11.75
CA ARG A 263 -15.56 7.51 10.55
C ARG A 263 -14.59 7.30 9.39
N GLY A 264 -15.02 6.55 8.37
CA GLY A 264 -14.18 6.22 7.22
C GLY A 264 -13.65 7.39 6.37
N LEU A 265 -14.34 8.53 6.28
CA LEU A 265 -13.92 9.70 5.48
C LEU A 265 -14.48 10.99 6.10
N CYS A 266 -13.64 12.01 6.30
CA CYS A 266 -14.04 13.35 6.72
C CYS A 266 -13.19 14.44 6.05
N LYS A 267 -13.75 15.65 5.86
CA LYS A 267 -12.94 16.84 5.55
C LYS A 267 -12.13 17.21 6.80
N ILE A 268 -10.86 17.59 6.63
CA ILE A 268 -10.09 18.10 7.77
C ILE A 268 -10.65 19.49 8.12
N PRO A 269 -11.16 19.71 9.36
CA PRO A 269 -11.75 20.98 9.74
C PRO A 269 -10.67 22.05 9.94
N ALA A 270 -10.98 23.30 9.57
CA ALA A 270 -10.15 24.44 9.93
C ALA A 270 -9.96 24.52 11.45
N GLY A 271 -8.77 24.89 11.89
CA GLY A 271 -8.35 24.89 13.29
C GLY A 271 -7.81 23.55 13.81
N HIS A 272 -7.98 22.44 13.08
CA HIS A 272 -7.32 21.18 13.45
C HIS A 272 -5.80 21.37 13.48
N ALA A 273 -5.16 20.95 14.58
CA ALA A 273 -3.75 21.20 14.87
C ALA A 273 -3.32 22.69 14.76
N GLY A 274 -4.26 23.63 14.91
CA GLY A 274 -4.00 25.07 14.81
C GLY A 274 -3.72 25.56 13.39
N LEU A 275 -4.15 24.81 12.37
CA LEU A 275 -4.01 25.15 10.96
C LEU A 275 -5.37 25.31 10.26
N ASP A 276 -5.38 26.15 9.24
CA ASP A 276 -6.40 26.16 8.19
C ASP A 276 -6.06 25.11 7.14
N TRP A 277 -7.09 24.40 6.69
CA TRP A 277 -6.96 23.29 5.75
C TRP A 277 -7.85 23.53 4.53
N TYR A 278 -7.29 23.38 3.34
CA TYR A 278 -8.01 23.50 2.08
C TYR A 278 -7.79 22.25 1.23
N ASN A 279 -8.90 21.67 0.78
CA ASN A 279 -8.94 20.50 -0.10
C ASN A 279 -8.18 19.25 0.39
N LEU A 280 -8.02 19.10 1.71
CA LEU A 280 -7.53 17.89 2.37
C LEU A 280 -8.67 17.18 3.11
N ASN A 281 -8.68 15.86 3.01
CA ASN A 281 -9.61 14.99 3.74
C ASN A 281 -8.81 13.97 4.55
N ALA A 282 -9.32 13.60 5.72
CA ALA A 282 -8.84 12.47 6.50
C ALA A 282 -9.68 11.21 6.20
N MET A 283 -9.04 10.05 6.11
CA MET A 283 -9.70 8.78 5.75
C MET A 283 -8.95 7.59 6.33
N SER A 284 -9.66 6.52 6.72
CA SER A 284 -8.99 5.27 7.10
C SER A 284 -8.29 4.67 5.89
N ARG A 285 -7.05 4.22 6.07
CA ARG A 285 -6.16 3.79 4.96
C ARG A 285 -6.77 2.75 3.98
N ASP A 286 -7.71 1.95 4.48
CA ASP A 286 -8.37 0.85 3.78
C ASP A 286 -9.83 1.13 3.38
N HIS A 287 -10.30 2.36 3.59
CA HIS A 287 -11.68 2.76 3.30
C HIS A 287 -12.05 2.58 1.82
N THR A 288 -11.12 2.93 0.93
CA THR A 288 -11.34 2.92 -0.51
C THR A 288 -10.82 1.63 -1.13
N LYS A 289 -11.61 1.04 -2.04
CA LYS A 289 -11.17 -0.17 -2.75
C LYS A 289 -10.08 0.18 -3.76
N ASN A 290 -9.06 -0.67 -3.84
CA ASN A 290 -7.94 -0.53 -4.78
C ASN A 290 -7.14 0.77 -4.60
N SER A 291 -7.10 1.34 -3.40
CA SER A 291 -6.31 2.53 -3.08
C SER A 291 -4.97 2.12 -2.46
N GLU A 292 -4.09 1.48 -3.24
CA GLU A 292 -2.87 0.88 -2.70
C GLU A 292 -1.96 1.91 -2.02
N GLY A 293 -1.87 3.13 -2.56
CA GLY A 293 -1.08 4.20 -1.96
C GLY A 293 -1.63 4.73 -0.64
N TYR A 294 -2.93 4.58 -0.37
CA TYR A 294 -3.51 4.97 0.92
C TYR A 294 -3.07 3.99 2.01
N VAL A 295 -3.03 2.69 1.67
CA VAL A 295 -2.56 1.64 2.57
C VAL A 295 -1.05 1.72 2.78
N ASN A 296 -0.29 1.82 1.69
CA ASN A 296 1.17 1.79 1.73
C ASN A 296 1.79 3.10 2.22
N GLY A 297 1.08 4.22 2.05
CA GLY A 297 1.50 5.55 2.53
C GLY A 297 1.12 5.85 3.98
N ASN A 298 0.33 4.98 4.61
CA ASN A 298 0.00 5.08 6.03
C ASN A 298 1.15 4.51 6.88
N VAL A 299 1.91 5.40 7.52
CA VAL A 299 3.07 5.06 8.33
C VAL A 299 2.73 5.00 9.81
N SER A 300 1.75 5.79 10.27
CA SER A 300 1.31 5.84 11.66
C SER A 300 -0.20 5.63 11.78
N GLY A 301 -0.67 5.26 12.97
CA GLY A 301 -2.10 5.11 13.23
C GLY A 301 -2.85 4.21 12.24
N ALA A 302 -4.05 4.65 11.87
CA ALA A 302 -4.94 4.00 10.90
C ALA A 302 -5.49 4.97 9.83
N TYR A 303 -5.26 6.26 9.98
CA TYR A 303 -5.79 7.31 9.11
C TYR A 303 -4.68 8.03 8.34
N ILE A 304 -5.05 8.56 7.18
CA ILE A 304 -4.18 9.39 6.35
C ILE A 304 -4.90 10.68 5.98
N ALA A 305 -4.15 11.69 5.54
CA ALA A 305 -4.69 12.81 4.80
C ALA A 305 -4.47 12.61 3.29
N TYR A 306 -5.35 13.13 2.44
CA TYR A 306 -5.15 13.08 0.99
C TYR A 306 -5.77 14.28 0.27
N THR A 307 -5.21 14.60 -0.91
CA THR A 307 -5.75 15.65 -1.78
C THR A 307 -7.01 15.17 -2.50
N SER A 308 -8.11 15.94 -2.42
CA SER A 308 -9.34 15.55 -3.09
C SER A 308 -9.23 15.71 -4.60
N SER A 309 -9.58 14.66 -5.34
CA SER A 309 -9.66 14.66 -6.82
C SER A 309 -8.36 15.11 -7.53
N GLY A 310 -7.21 15.04 -6.85
CA GLY A 310 -5.90 15.43 -7.37
C GLY A 310 -5.76 16.93 -7.64
N HIS A 311 -6.72 17.74 -7.20
CA HIS A 311 -6.61 19.19 -7.25
C HIS A 311 -5.70 19.70 -6.15
N GLN A 312 -5.25 20.93 -6.33
CA GLN A 312 -4.45 21.66 -5.36
C GLN A 312 -5.10 21.65 -3.98
N ALA A 313 -4.26 21.50 -2.97
CA ALA A 313 -4.60 21.55 -1.57
C ALA A 313 -3.62 22.46 -0.83
N GLU A 314 -4.03 22.97 0.33
CA GLU A 314 -3.21 23.86 1.13
C GLU A 314 -3.40 23.56 2.61
N PHE A 315 -2.33 23.76 3.39
CA PHE A 315 -2.41 23.91 4.83
C PHE A 315 -1.59 25.13 5.24
N GLY A 316 -2.04 25.86 6.27
CA GLY A 316 -1.36 27.07 6.69
C GLY A 316 -2.07 27.78 7.82
N ARG A 317 -1.53 28.92 8.24
CA ARG A 317 -2.14 29.86 9.18
C ARG A 317 -1.41 31.20 9.09
N ALA A 318 -2.03 32.27 9.61
CA ALA A 318 -1.44 33.61 9.54
C ALA A 318 -0.11 33.75 10.31
N LYS A 319 0.03 33.08 11.47
CA LYS A 319 1.28 33.10 12.26
C LYS A 319 2.31 32.14 11.66
N PRO A 320 3.56 32.59 11.38
CA PRO A 320 4.60 31.70 10.88
C PRO A 320 4.82 30.47 11.76
N PHE A 321 5.21 29.37 11.13
CA PHE A 321 5.57 28.10 11.74
C PHE A 321 6.70 27.43 10.95
N GLY A 322 7.46 26.55 11.59
CA GLY A 322 8.47 25.75 10.91
C GLY A 322 7.86 24.56 10.19
N PHE A 323 8.22 24.35 8.92
CA PHE A 323 7.81 23.16 8.17
C PHE A 323 8.98 22.17 8.14
N HIS A 324 8.91 21.17 9.02
CA HIS A 324 9.98 20.20 9.18
C HIS A 324 9.93 19.13 8.08
N SER A 325 8.86 18.34 8.03
CA SER A 325 8.72 17.24 7.05
C SER A 325 7.31 16.69 6.93
N VAL A 326 7.08 15.83 5.94
CA VAL A 326 5.84 15.06 5.74
C VAL A 326 6.12 13.80 4.91
N MET A 327 5.37 12.73 5.15
CA MET A 327 5.39 11.54 4.29
C MET A 327 4.45 11.72 3.11
N LEU A 328 4.94 11.57 1.89
CA LEU A 328 4.15 11.74 0.66
C LEU A 328 4.09 10.43 -0.13
N THR A 329 2.90 10.06 -0.61
CA THR A 329 2.69 8.83 -1.39
C THR A 329 1.75 9.09 -2.57
N ALA A 330 1.98 8.47 -3.72
CA ALA A 330 1.02 8.49 -4.82
C ALA A 330 -0.18 7.64 -4.44
N ALA A 331 -1.39 8.17 -4.55
CA ALA A 331 -2.54 7.55 -3.90
C ALA A 331 -2.99 6.22 -4.57
N TRP A 332 -2.70 6.08 -5.87
CA TRP A 332 -3.13 4.93 -6.68
C TRP A 332 -1.92 4.25 -7.30
N ARG A 333 -1.96 2.93 -7.44
CA ARG A 333 -0.93 2.22 -8.21
C ARG A 333 -0.86 2.68 -9.68
N GLY A 334 -1.98 3.13 -10.25
CA GLY A 334 -2.01 3.70 -11.60
C GLY A 334 -1.26 5.04 -11.73
N SER A 335 -0.98 5.70 -10.61
CA SER A 335 -0.20 6.96 -10.53
C SER A 335 1.23 6.74 -10.04
N GLU A 336 1.77 5.51 -10.15
CA GLU A 336 3.17 5.24 -9.83
C GLU A 336 4.09 6.16 -10.67
N GLY A 337 4.98 6.89 -10.01
CA GLY A 337 5.86 7.86 -10.66
C GLY A 337 5.24 9.24 -10.88
N GLU A 338 4.06 9.53 -10.32
CA GLU A 338 3.50 10.89 -10.30
C GLU A 338 4.47 11.89 -9.64
N THR A 339 4.39 13.15 -10.03
CA THR A 339 5.21 14.23 -9.48
C THR A 339 4.35 15.14 -8.61
N ALA A 340 4.64 15.19 -7.32
CA ALA A 340 4.12 16.21 -6.42
C ALA A 340 4.83 17.54 -6.66
N LEU A 341 4.07 18.63 -6.65
CA LEU A 341 4.53 20.01 -6.75
C LEU A 341 4.23 20.69 -5.41
N LEU A 342 5.29 21.11 -4.72
CA LEU A 342 5.26 21.64 -3.37
C LEU A 342 5.70 23.10 -3.41
N GLU A 343 4.89 24.00 -2.86
CA GLU A 343 5.24 25.42 -2.74
C GLU A 343 5.06 25.87 -1.29
N SER A 344 6.10 26.44 -0.70
CA SER A 344 6.10 26.95 0.67
C SER A 344 6.20 28.47 0.67
N TRP A 345 5.32 29.14 1.41
CA TRP A 345 5.13 30.60 1.37
C TRP A 345 5.23 31.24 2.75
N LEU A 346 5.89 32.39 2.85
CA LEU A 346 5.93 33.26 4.04
C LEU A 346 5.22 34.59 3.69
N GLY A 347 3.97 34.74 4.13
CA GLY A 347 3.09 35.79 3.63
C GLY A 347 2.88 35.67 2.12
N ALA A 348 3.33 36.67 1.37
CA ALA A 348 3.27 36.70 -0.09
C ALA A 348 4.56 36.18 -0.76
N GLU A 349 5.64 35.94 0.00
CA GLU A 349 6.92 35.50 -0.54
C GLU A 349 6.95 33.97 -0.72
N LEU A 350 7.39 33.52 -1.89
CA LEU A 350 7.65 32.10 -2.15
C LEU A 350 9.04 31.73 -1.60
N VAL A 351 9.07 30.92 -0.54
CA VAL A 351 10.30 30.52 0.16
C VAL A 351 10.95 29.31 -0.48
N ALA A 352 10.14 28.33 -0.91
CA ALA A 352 10.64 27.11 -1.53
C ALA A 352 9.66 26.55 -2.56
N ARG A 353 10.21 25.90 -3.59
CA ARG A 353 9.46 25.14 -4.57
C ARG A 353 10.20 23.86 -4.96
N ASP A 354 9.53 22.73 -4.79
CA ASP A 354 10.08 21.41 -5.03
C ASP A 354 9.17 20.53 -5.88
N GLU A 355 9.81 19.63 -6.62
CA GLU A 355 9.15 18.57 -7.38
C GLU A 355 9.62 17.23 -6.83
N ILE A 356 8.68 16.39 -6.41
CA ILE A 356 8.97 15.14 -5.71
C ILE A 356 8.31 13.99 -6.47
N THR A 357 9.09 13.00 -6.91
CA THR A 357 8.55 11.79 -7.50
C THR A 357 7.93 10.91 -6.42
N LEU A 358 6.65 10.59 -6.58
CA LEU A 358 5.86 9.78 -5.68
C LEU A 358 5.82 8.31 -6.14
N SER A 359 5.73 7.41 -5.16
CA SER A 359 5.41 5.99 -5.39
C SER A 359 4.10 5.65 -4.69
N ALA A 360 3.35 4.70 -5.23
CA ALA A 360 2.20 4.10 -4.57
C ALA A 360 2.60 2.86 -3.74
N LEU A 361 3.87 2.46 -3.78
CA LEU A 361 4.41 1.30 -3.08
C LEU A 361 5.05 1.66 -1.73
N ALA A 362 5.55 2.88 -1.59
CA ALA A 362 6.06 3.43 -0.33
C ALA A 362 5.99 4.96 -0.33
N PRO A 363 5.92 5.59 0.85
CA PRO A 363 6.11 7.02 0.97
C PRO A 363 7.55 7.46 0.65
N VAL A 364 7.68 8.73 0.32
CA VAL A 364 8.93 9.49 0.39
C VAL A 364 8.83 10.48 1.56
N HIS A 365 9.88 10.53 2.36
CA HIS A 365 10.02 11.48 3.46
C HIS A 365 10.51 12.83 2.91
N TYR A 366 9.59 13.73 2.59
CA TYR A 366 9.93 15.08 2.15
C TYR A 366 10.23 15.94 3.37
N ALA A 367 11.46 16.44 3.48
CA ALA A 367 11.97 17.13 4.66
C ALA A 367 12.73 18.41 4.30
N PRO A 368 12.02 19.48 3.89
CA PRO A 368 12.66 20.74 3.51
C PRO A 368 13.19 21.52 4.73
N MET A 369 12.72 21.20 5.94
CA MET A 369 13.18 21.77 7.21
C MET A 369 13.24 23.31 7.22
N LEU A 370 12.19 23.95 6.70
CA LEU A 370 12.11 25.40 6.57
C LEU A 370 11.78 26.03 7.92
N LYS A 371 12.55 27.05 8.30
CA LYS A 371 12.41 27.76 9.58
C LYS A 371 11.06 28.44 9.78
N ALA A 372 10.53 29.06 8.72
CA ALA A 372 9.31 29.85 8.79
C ALA A 372 8.54 29.83 7.48
N VAL A 373 7.28 29.38 7.55
CA VAL A 373 6.27 29.47 6.50
C VAL A 373 4.94 29.85 7.13
N THR A 374 4.03 30.36 6.33
CA THR A 374 2.62 30.61 6.68
C THR A 374 1.66 29.70 5.93
N ARG A 375 2.11 29.15 4.79
CA ARG A 375 1.28 28.30 3.93
C ARG A 375 2.15 27.35 3.13
N VAL A 376 1.71 26.11 3.03
CA VAL A 376 2.25 25.12 2.10
C VAL A 376 1.13 24.71 1.14
N ARG A 377 1.44 24.75 -0.14
CA ARG A 377 0.56 24.31 -1.22
C ARG A 377 1.08 23.02 -1.81
N LEU A 378 0.14 22.11 -2.04
CA LEU A 378 0.37 20.75 -2.49
C LEU A 378 -0.45 20.53 -3.77
N SER A 379 0.18 20.11 -4.85
CA SER A 379 -0.52 19.67 -6.07
C SER A 379 0.26 18.57 -6.76
N THR A 380 -0.32 17.96 -7.79
CA THR A 380 0.39 16.98 -8.63
C THR A 380 0.36 17.42 -10.08
N LYS A 381 1.40 17.05 -10.83
CA LYS A 381 1.59 17.49 -12.22
C LYS A 381 0.47 17.01 -13.15
N HIS A 382 -0.08 15.82 -12.91
CA HIS A 382 -1.13 15.23 -13.75
C HIS A 382 -2.47 15.05 -13.02
N HIS A 383 -2.71 15.79 -11.94
CA HIS A 383 -3.96 15.77 -11.17
C HIS A 383 -4.35 14.39 -10.62
N TRP A 384 -3.38 13.55 -10.29
CA TRP A 384 -3.61 12.38 -9.44
C TRP A 384 -3.56 12.76 -7.98
N GLN A 385 -4.30 12.03 -7.15
CA GLN A 385 -4.31 12.27 -5.72
C GLN A 385 -2.95 11.92 -5.11
N MET A 386 -2.55 12.68 -4.09
CA MET A 386 -1.43 12.32 -3.22
C MET A 386 -1.96 12.06 -1.81
N VAL A 387 -1.28 11.18 -1.09
CA VAL A 387 -1.51 10.85 0.31
C VAL A 387 -0.42 11.50 1.14
N LEU A 388 -0.81 11.99 2.31
CA LEU A 388 0.03 12.60 3.32
C LEU A 388 -0.16 11.85 4.63
N ASP A 389 0.93 11.63 5.34
CA ASP A 389 0.93 11.12 6.70
C ASP A 389 2.11 11.70 7.50
N ASP A 390 2.03 11.68 8.82
CA ASP A 390 3.03 12.23 9.75
C ASP A 390 3.55 13.62 9.31
N LEU A 391 2.67 14.63 9.25
CA LEU A 391 3.08 16.01 9.00
C LEU A 391 3.77 16.57 10.26
N VAL A 392 5.04 16.94 10.14
CA VAL A 392 5.86 17.42 11.26
C VAL A 392 6.13 18.92 11.13
N LEU A 393 5.79 19.66 12.19
CA LEU A 393 5.88 21.13 12.25
C LEU A 393 6.60 21.60 13.52
N ALA A 394 7.18 22.79 13.46
CA ALA A 394 7.64 23.54 14.64
C ALA A 394 6.66 24.71 14.91
N PRO A 395 5.97 24.77 16.07
CA PRO A 395 4.88 25.72 16.34
C PRO A 395 5.23 27.22 16.44
#